data_AF-A0A351AWB3-F1
#
_entry.id   AF-A0A351AWB3-F1
#
_cell.length_a   1.000
_cell.length_b   1.000
_cell.length_c   1.000
_cell.angle_alpha   90.00
_cell.angle_beta   90.00
_cell.angle_gamma   90.00
#
_symmetry.space_group_name_H-M   'P 1'
#
loop_
_entity.id
_entity.type
_entity.pdbx_description
1 polymer ?
#
loop_
_entity_poly.entity_id
_entity_poly.type
_entity_poly.pdbx_seq_one_letter_code
_entity_poly.pdbx_strand_id
1 'polypeptide(L)'
;MLNGRLEVAKKELENIKIKGHTGTWYEIDRRTLYGKTFYLMESEIYGDEAPGIIIDEAHEPVIEDVFDGFDHETVSTLDWTATYGKNICYDYLKKEGELK
;
A
#
# COMPACT_ATOMS: atom_id res chain seq x y z
N MET A 1 37.42 -0.36 5.53
CA MET A 1 36.13 0.25 5.91
C MET A 1 35.57 0.85 4.64
N LEU A 2 34.55 0.22 4.03
CA LEU A 2 33.92 0.71 2.81
C LEU A 2 32.66 1.50 3.19
N ASN A 3 32.57 2.71 2.64
CA ASN A 3 31.55 3.71 2.90
C ASN A 3 30.14 3.16 2.66
N GLY A 4 29.36 3.07 3.74
CA GLY A 4 27.91 2.87 3.69
C GLY A 4 27.25 4.12 3.14
N ARG A 5 27.03 4.15 1.82
CA ARG A 5 25.98 4.98 1.24
C ARG A 5 24.78 4.05 1.15
N LEU A 6 23.83 4.20 2.09
CA LEU A 6 22.49 3.67 1.86
C LEU A 6 22.04 4.28 0.53
N GLU A 7 21.91 3.47 -0.51
CA GLU A 7 21.07 3.83 -1.64
C GLU A 7 19.68 4.02 -1.04
N VAL A 8 19.25 5.27 -0.87
CA VAL A 8 17.85 5.58 -0.60
C VAL A 8 17.09 4.88 -1.72
N ALA A 9 16.26 3.90 -1.38
CA ALA A 9 15.45 3.18 -2.35
C ALA A 9 14.81 4.22 -3.27
N LYS A 10 15.13 4.13 -4.57
CA LYS A 10 14.67 5.11 -5.54
C LYS A 10 13.15 5.06 -5.54
N LYS A 11 12.49 6.15 -5.17
CA LYS A 11 11.05 6.31 -5.35
C LYS A 11 10.77 6.12 -6.84
N GLU A 12 9.99 5.11 -7.20
CA GLU A 12 9.65 4.87 -8.61
C GLU A 12 8.30 5.49 -8.97
N LEU A 13 7.44 5.74 -7.97
CA LEU A 13 6.16 6.43 -8.16
C LEU A 13 6.12 7.77 -7.41
N GLU A 14 5.82 8.83 -8.15
CA GLU A 14 5.61 10.20 -7.65
C GLU A 14 4.43 10.82 -8.40
N ASN A 15 3.80 11.86 -7.83
CA ASN A 15 2.67 12.56 -8.44
C ASN A 15 1.46 11.65 -8.76
N ILE A 16 1.26 10.56 -7.99
CA ILE A 16 0.18 9.61 -8.22
C ILE A 16 -1.13 10.14 -7.65
N LYS A 17 -2.20 10.09 -8.45
CA LYS A 17 -3.57 10.34 -7.96
C LYS A 17 -4.20 9.02 -7.56
N ILE A 18 -4.59 8.90 -6.30
CA ILE A 18 -5.28 7.72 -5.78
C ILE A 18 -6.78 8.02 -5.73
N LYS A 19 -7.58 7.12 -6.29
CA LYS A 19 -9.04 7.25 -6.35
C LYS A 19 -9.62 7.35 -4.94
N GLY A 20 -10.48 8.36 -4.72
CA GLY A 20 -11.11 8.60 -3.42
C GLY A 20 -10.32 9.50 -2.47
N HIS A 21 -9.06 9.82 -2.79
CA HIS A 21 -8.19 10.62 -1.94
C HIS A 21 -7.81 11.95 -2.59
N THR A 22 -7.53 12.95 -1.75
CA THR A 22 -7.16 14.30 -2.19
C THR A 22 -5.67 14.39 -2.44
N GLY A 23 -5.28 15.20 -3.44
CA GLY A 23 -3.89 15.49 -3.74
C GLY A 23 -3.17 14.40 -4.53
N THR A 24 -1.85 14.50 -4.51
CA THR A 24 -0.90 13.56 -5.11
C THR A 24 -0.14 12.82 -4.03
N TRP A 25 0.34 11.64 -4.38
CA TRP A 25 0.98 10.71 -3.47
C TRP A 25 2.27 10.19 -4.11
N TYR A 26 3.22 9.83 -3.25
CA TYR A 26 4.50 9.26 -3.68
C TYR A 26 4.81 8.00 -2.89
N GLU A 27 5.56 7.10 -3.52
CA GLU A 27 5.98 5.85 -2.91
C GLU A 27 7.01 6.10 -1.80
N ILE A 28 6.79 5.49 -0.65
CA ILE A 28 7.76 5.44 0.47
C ILE A 28 8.31 4.04 0.73
N ASP A 29 7.60 2.99 0.33
CA ASP A 29 8.05 1.60 0.42
C ASP A 29 7.26 0.73 -0.58
N ARG A 30 7.75 -0.49 -0.86
CA ARG A 30 7.02 -1.47 -1.69
C ARG A 30 7.24 -2.90 -1.26
N ARG A 31 6.30 -3.77 -1.62
CA ARG A 31 6.41 -5.21 -1.37
C ARG A 31 5.82 -6.02 -2.52
N THR A 32 6.55 -7.05 -2.95
CA THR A 32 6.09 -8.00 -3.96
C THR A 32 5.66 -9.31 -3.32
N LEU A 33 4.41 -9.73 -3.56
CA LEU A 33 3.84 -11.00 -3.09
C LEU A 33 3.27 -11.75 -4.30
N TYR A 34 3.68 -13.00 -4.50
CA TYR A 34 3.23 -13.86 -5.61
C TYR A 34 3.32 -13.19 -7.00
N GLY A 35 4.34 -12.36 -7.21
CA GLY A 35 4.56 -11.63 -8.48
C GLY A 35 3.73 -10.36 -8.66
N LYS A 36 2.89 -10.00 -7.69
CA LYS A 36 2.16 -8.72 -7.66
C LYS A 36 2.91 -7.74 -6.77
N THR A 37 3.06 -6.49 -7.22
CA THR A 37 3.73 -5.45 -6.45
C THR A 37 2.72 -4.49 -5.83
N PHE A 38 2.93 -4.21 -4.54
CA PHE A 38 2.14 -3.27 -3.76
C PHE A 38 3.04 -2.13 -3.31
N TYR A 39 2.52 -0.90 -3.35
CA TYR A 39 3.26 0.31 -3.04
C TYR A 39 2.62 1.01 -1.85
N LEU A 40 3.40 1.29 -0.81
CA LEU A 40 2.99 2.14 0.29
C LEU A 40 3.21 3.60 -0.13
N MET A 41 2.12 4.36 -0.10
CA MET A 41 2.05 5.72 -0.60
C MET A 41 1.88 6.69 0.56
N GLU A 42 2.63 7.79 0.51
CA GLU A 42 2.50 8.93 1.41
C GLU A 42 1.91 10.15 0.67
N SER A 43 1.09 10.94 1.38
CA SER A 43 0.47 12.13 0.81
C SER A 43 1.50 13.24 0.62
N GLU A 44 1.55 13.86 -0.56
CA GLU A 44 2.39 15.06 -0.75
C GLU A 44 1.87 16.28 0.04
N ILE A 45 0.57 16.31 0.37
CA ILE A 45 -0.04 17.43 1.10
C ILE A 45 0.16 17.27 2.61
N TYR A 46 -0.02 16.05 3.11
CA TYR A 46 -0.09 15.79 4.55
C TYR A 46 1.14 15.06 5.09
N GLY A 47 2.00 14.51 4.24
CA GLY A 47 3.18 13.75 4.67
C GLY A 47 2.81 12.63 5.64
N ASP A 48 3.58 12.53 6.73
CA ASP A 48 3.41 11.60 7.83
C ASP A 48 2.31 11.99 8.84
N GLU A 49 1.67 13.15 8.67
CA GLU A 49 0.50 13.56 9.49
C GLU A 49 -0.79 12.85 9.07
N ALA A 50 -0.79 12.17 7.92
CA ALA A 50 -1.89 11.32 7.45
C ALA A 50 -1.44 9.86 7.33
N PRO A 51 -2.35 8.89 7.54
CA PRO A 51 -2.00 7.51 7.30
C PRO A 51 -1.65 7.26 5.83
N GLY A 52 -0.75 6.32 5.60
CA GLY A 52 -0.40 5.86 4.27
C GLY A 52 -1.53 5.04 3.62
N ILE A 53 -1.38 4.84 2.31
CA ILE A 53 -2.29 3.99 1.52
C ILE A 53 -1.44 2.98 0.76
N ILE A 54 -1.85 1.72 0.77
CA ILE A 54 -1.24 0.70 -0.09
C ILE A 54 -2.05 0.59 -1.38
N ILE A 55 -1.40 0.77 -2.52
CA ILE A 55 -2.00 0.60 -3.86
C ILE A 55 -1.38 -0.60 -4.59
N ASP A 56 -2.10 -1.11 -5.58
CA ASP A 56 -1.59 -2.12 -6.52
C ASP A 56 -0.92 -1.49 -7.76
N GLU A 57 -0.49 -2.34 -8.69
CA GLU A 57 0.13 -1.94 -9.97
C GLU A 57 -0.82 -1.17 -10.91
N ALA A 58 -2.13 -1.20 -10.66
CA ALA A 58 -3.12 -0.39 -11.37
C ALA A 58 -3.42 0.94 -10.66
N HIS A 59 -2.70 1.23 -9.56
CA HIS A 59 -2.91 2.36 -8.66
C HIS A 59 -4.29 2.41 -7.99
N GLU A 60 -4.96 1.26 -7.87
CA GLU A 60 -6.18 1.17 -7.09
C GLU A 60 -5.82 0.95 -5.61
N PRO A 61 -6.53 1.61 -4.67
CA PRO A 61 -6.31 1.43 -3.24
C PRO A 61 -6.61 -0.02 -2.85
N VAL A 62 -5.75 -0.63 -2.04
CA VAL A 62 -5.89 -2.01 -1.55
C VAL A 62 -6.12 -2.01 -0.04
N ILE A 63 -5.30 -1.25 0.71
CA ILE A 63 -5.44 -1.04 2.15
C ILE A 63 -5.31 0.46 2.40
N GLU A 64 -6.27 1.02 3.12
CA GLU A 64 -6.28 2.41 3.57
C GLU A 64 -5.95 2.46 5.08
N ASP A 65 -5.66 3.65 5.60
CA ASP A 65 -5.36 3.89 7.02
C ASP A 65 -4.12 3.13 7.55
N VAL A 66 -3.03 3.08 6.76
CA VAL A 66 -1.79 2.35 7.11
C VAL A 66 -0.83 3.22 7.93
N PHE A 67 -0.57 2.83 9.18
CA PHE A 67 0.36 3.52 10.08
C PHE A 67 1.73 2.85 10.20
N ASP A 68 1.77 1.52 10.21
CA ASP A 68 2.97 0.72 10.51
C ASP A 68 3.63 0.11 9.25
N GLY A 69 3.26 0.59 8.06
CA GLY A 69 3.77 0.10 6.78
C GLY A 69 3.45 -1.37 6.53
N PHE A 70 4.40 -2.14 5.97
CA PHE A 70 4.21 -3.57 5.69
C PHE A 70 4.49 -4.47 6.91
N ASP A 71 3.78 -4.20 8.00
CA ASP A 71 3.80 -5.01 9.22
C ASP A 71 3.15 -6.40 9.02
N HIS A 72 3.13 -7.24 10.06
CA HIS A 72 2.62 -8.61 9.92
C HIS A 72 1.14 -8.65 9.52
N GLU A 73 0.30 -7.79 10.11
CA GLU A 73 -1.14 -7.76 9.83
C GLU A 73 -1.42 -7.26 8.41
N THR A 74 -0.75 -6.18 8.00
CA THR A 74 -0.84 -5.64 6.64
C THR A 74 -0.42 -6.67 5.61
N VAL A 75 0.69 -7.38 5.85
CA VAL A 75 1.19 -8.41 4.92
C VAL A 75 0.26 -9.60 4.87
N SER A 76 -0.31 -10.03 5.99
CA SER A 76 -1.31 -11.10 6.01
C SER A 76 -2.54 -10.74 5.17
N THR A 77 -2.97 -9.48 5.22
CA THR A 77 -4.09 -8.97 4.41
C THR A 77 -3.73 -8.92 2.91
N LEU A 78 -2.51 -8.49 2.58
CA LEU A 78 -2.01 -8.49 1.21
C LEU A 78 -1.79 -9.89 0.65
N ASP A 79 -1.40 -10.87 1.48
CA ASP A 79 -1.24 -12.27 1.08
C ASP A 79 -2.56 -12.85 0.54
N TRP A 80 -3.65 -12.60 1.26
CA TRP A 80 -5.00 -12.96 0.83
C TRP A 80 -5.40 -12.22 -0.45
N THR A 81 -5.15 -10.92 -0.51
CA THR A 81 -5.50 -10.11 -1.69
C THR A 81 -4.70 -10.53 -2.92
N ALA A 82 -3.43 -10.83 -2.76
CA ALA A 82 -2.56 -11.30 -3.83
C ALA A 82 -2.99 -12.69 -4.32
N THR A 83 -3.43 -13.56 -3.42
CA THR A 83 -3.88 -14.94 -3.73
C THR A 83 -5.26 -14.98 -4.38
N TYR A 84 -6.25 -14.29 -3.82
CA TYR A 84 -7.66 -14.42 -4.21
C TYR A 84 -8.20 -13.22 -5.00
N GLY A 85 -7.49 -12.08 -4.97
CA GLY A 85 -7.97 -10.84 -5.55
C GLY A 85 -8.92 -10.07 -4.64
N LYS A 86 -8.86 -8.74 -4.72
CA LYS A 86 -9.57 -7.80 -3.84
C LYS A 86 -11.06 -8.12 -3.71
N ASN A 87 -11.77 -8.27 -4.83
CA ASN A 87 -13.24 -8.49 -4.82
C ASN A 87 -13.65 -9.73 -4.02
N ILE A 88 -12.89 -10.82 -4.10
CA ILE A 88 -13.19 -12.06 -3.37
C ILE A 88 -12.99 -11.84 -1.86
N CYS A 89 -11.94 -11.12 -1.47
CA CYS A 89 -11.70 -10.77 -0.06
C CYS A 89 -12.81 -9.87 0.51
N TYR A 90 -13.27 -8.87 -0.24
CA TYR A 90 -14.38 -8.00 0.19
C TYR A 90 -15.68 -8.77 0.39
N ASP A 91 -16.03 -9.64 -0.56
CA ASP A 91 -17.23 -10.46 -0.46
C ASP A 91 -17.18 -11.40 0.75
N TYR A 92 -16.00 -11.98 1.04
CA TYR A 92 -15.77 -12.82 2.21
C TYR A 92 -15.95 -12.03 3.51
N LEU A 93 -15.24 -10.92 3.67
CA LEU A 93 -15.30 -10.09 4.88
C LEU A 93 -16.70 -9.52 5.12
N LYS A 94 -17.40 -9.12 4.06
CA LYS A 94 -18.80 -8.66 4.15
C LYS A 94 -19.74 -9.78 4.60
N LYS A 95 -19.52 -11.01 4.13
CA LYS A 95 -20.30 -12.19 4.56
C LYS A 95 -20.06 -12.52 6.02
N GLU A 96 -18.83 -12.38 6.51
CA GLU A 96 -18.48 -12.64 7.92
C GLU A 96 -18.89 -11.49 8.87
N GLY A 97 -19.38 -10.37 8.34
CA GLY A 97 -19.82 -9.21 9.13
C GLY A 97 -18.68 -8.30 9.61
N GLU A 98 -17.48 -8.48 9.04
CA GLU A 98 -16.26 -7.71 9.36
C GLU A 98 -16.21 -6.37 8.62
N LEU A 99 -17.00 -6.21 7.56
CA LEU A 99 -17.20 -4.95 6.83
C LEU A 99 -18.67 -4.52 6.89
N LYS A 100 -18.91 -3.23 7.19
CA LYS A 100 -20.25 -2.61 7.26
C LYS A 100 -20.79 -2.20 5.89
#